data_AF-A0A935YC93-F1
#
_entry.id   AF-A0A935YC93-F1
#
_cell.length_a   1.000
_cell.length_b   1.000
_cell.length_c   1.000
_cell.angle_alpha   90.00
_cell.angle_beta   90.00
_cell.angle_gamma   90.00
#
_symmetry.space_group_name_H-M   'P 1'
#
loop_
_entity.id
_entity.type
_entity.pdbx_description
1 polymer ?
#
loop_
_entity_poly.entity_id
_entity_poly.type
_entity_poly.pdbx_seq_one_letter_code
_entity_poly.pdbx_strand_id
1 'polypeptide(L)'
;MPATSHRCRVSAPWPSRPWRGAKGIAEIRQDALLAWALILAGGIAWGPYWPAFLGFLLGRGLLVSLLDNVYHFGTPLDRVDYAYNLSLPRPLQRLFLNMNMHRLHHRRMQLPWWQLPRYFTADQEHYDGALIAGALRQLNGPLPIAPPSRPQAMAGRAPRVS
;
A
#
# COMPACT_ATOMS: atom_id res chain seq x y z
N MET A 1 -3.41 27.99 -36.64
CA MET A 1 -3.80 26.68 -36.06
C MET A 1 -3.81 26.82 -34.54
N PRO A 2 -4.95 26.82 -33.84
CA PRO A 2 -4.95 26.88 -32.37
C PRO A 2 -4.92 25.48 -31.77
N ALA A 3 -4.04 25.31 -30.78
CA ALA A 3 -3.86 24.07 -30.02
C ALA A 3 -5.06 23.78 -29.12
N THR A 4 -5.69 22.62 -29.31
CA THR A 4 -6.74 22.09 -28.44
C THR A 4 -6.15 21.64 -27.11
N SER A 5 -6.45 22.38 -26.04
CA SER A 5 -6.16 21.98 -24.67
C SER A 5 -7.10 20.85 -24.26
N HIS A 6 -6.58 19.63 -24.16
CA HIS A 6 -7.29 18.52 -23.52
C HIS A 6 -7.35 18.77 -22.01
N ARG A 7 -8.43 19.41 -21.54
CA ARG A 7 -8.77 19.42 -20.11
C ARG A 7 -9.06 18.00 -19.68
N CYS A 8 -8.18 17.44 -18.84
CA CYS A 8 -8.44 16.21 -18.10
C CYS A 8 -9.63 16.47 -17.19
N ARG A 9 -10.80 15.94 -17.56
CA ARG A 9 -12.02 16.02 -16.76
C ARG A 9 -11.81 15.13 -15.55
N VAL A 10 -11.46 15.72 -14.40
CA VAL A 10 -11.44 15.01 -13.12
C VAL A 10 -12.85 14.46 -12.93
N SER A 11 -12.97 13.14 -13.03
CA SER A 11 -14.21 12.41 -12.77
C SER A 11 -14.75 12.83 -11.40
N ALA A 12 -16.06 13.07 -11.34
CA ALA A 12 -16.77 13.42 -10.10
C ALA A 12 -16.36 12.49 -8.95
N PRO A 13 -16.27 12.99 -7.69
CA PRO A 13 -16.02 12.14 -6.55
C PRO A 13 -17.09 11.04 -6.51
N TRP A 14 -16.65 9.79 -6.36
CA TRP A 14 -17.52 8.65 -6.13
C TRP A 14 -18.51 8.99 -5.02
N PRO A 15 -19.79 8.58 -5.12
CA PRO A 15 -20.72 8.70 -4.01
C PRO A 15 -20.17 7.87 -2.85
N SER A 16 -19.56 8.55 -1.88
CA SER A 16 -19.05 7.92 -0.67
C SER A 16 -20.26 7.47 0.14
N ARG A 17 -20.69 6.22 -0.06
CA ARG A 17 -21.62 5.60 0.89
C ARG A 17 -20.96 5.68 2.26
N PRO A 18 -21.58 6.34 3.25
CA PRO A 18 -21.02 6.35 4.59
C PRO A 18 -21.11 4.92 5.13
N TRP A 19 -19.97 4.22 5.16
CA TRP A 19 -19.80 2.93 5.86
C TRP A 19 -20.06 3.05 7.38
N ARG A 20 -20.27 4.28 7.86
CA ARG A 20 -20.62 4.61 9.24
C ARG A 20 -22.12 4.37 9.46
N GLY A 21 -22.48 3.17 9.91
CA GLY A 21 -23.84 2.83 10.33
C GLY A 21 -24.04 1.33 10.53
N ALA A 22 -25.12 0.94 11.22
CA ALA A 22 -25.42 -0.47 11.52
C ALA A 22 -25.46 -1.37 10.27
N LYS A 23 -25.92 -0.81 9.13
CA LYS A 23 -25.94 -1.51 7.85
C LYS A 23 -24.54 -1.82 7.31
N GLY A 24 -23.61 -0.86 7.35
CA GLY A 24 -22.23 -1.09 6.91
C GLY A 24 -21.51 -2.13 7.78
N ILE A 25 -21.77 -2.11 9.10
CA ILE A 25 -21.25 -3.13 10.02
C ILE A 25 -21.85 -4.51 9.72
N ALA A 26 -23.14 -4.58 9.40
CA ALA A 26 -23.78 -5.84 9.00
C ALA A 26 -23.20 -6.41 7.71
N GLU A 27 -22.96 -5.55 6.69
CA GLU A 27 -22.31 -5.94 5.44
C GLU A 27 -20.89 -6.50 5.70
N ILE A 28 -20.06 -5.81 6.50
CA ILE A 28 -18.71 -6.30 6.88
C ILE A 28 -18.77 -7.65 7.58
N ARG A 29 -19.74 -7.85 8.49
CA ARG A 29 -19.92 -9.13 9.19
C ARG A 29 -20.35 -10.24 8.23
N GLN A 30 -21.26 -9.95 7.31
CA GLN A 30 -21.69 -10.90 6.29
C GLN A 30 -20.53 -11.30 5.40
N ASP A 31 -19.73 -10.35 4.92
CA ASP A 31 -18.54 -10.63 4.10
C ASP A 31 -17.53 -11.50 4.86
N ALA A 32 -17.29 -11.20 6.15
CA ALA A 32 -16.43 -12.00 6.99
C ALA A 32 -16.94 -13.44 7.16
N LEU A 33 -18.24 -13.62 7.43
CA LEU A 33 -18.85 -14.95 7.55
C LEU A 33 -18.77 -15.74 6.25
N LEU A 34 -19.03 -15.10 5.11
CA LEU A 34 -18.93 -15.74 3.79
C LEU A 34 -17.48 -16.12 3.45
N ALA A 35 -16.51 -15.26 3.77
CA ALA A 35 -15.10 -15.57 3.60
C ALA A 35 -14.66 -16.77 4.44
N TRP A 36 -15.07 -16.83 5.72
CA TRP A 36 -14.82 -17.98 6.59
C TRP A 36 -15.50 -19.25 6.08
N ALA A 37 -16.76 -19.18 5.68
CA ALA A 37 -17.49 -20.31 5.11
C ALA A 37 -16.79 -20.85 3.85
N LEU A 38 -16.27 -19.98 2.98
CA LEU A 38 -15.52 -20.38 1.80
C LEU A 38 -14.18 -21.07 2.15
N ILE A 39 -13.46 -20.55 3.14
CA ILE A 39 -12.20 -21.18 3.61
C ILE A 39 -12.50 -22.57 4.18
N LEU A 40 -13.54 -22.72 5.01
CA LEU A 40 -13.94 -23.99 5.60
C LEU A 40 -14.41 -24.98 4.51
N ALA A 41 -15.25 -24.53 3.58
CA ALA A 41 -15.70 -25.33 2.44
C ALA A 41 -14.52 -25.77 1.57
N GLY A 42 -13.52 -24.90 1.35
CA GLY A 42 -12.28 -25.26 0.67
C GLY A 42 -11.51 -26.36 1.39
N GLY A 43 -11.38 -26.26 2.72
CA GLY A 43 -10.76 -27.30 3.54
C GLY A 43 -11.48 -28.65 3.44
N ILE A 44 -12.81 -28.65 3.48
CA ILE A 44 -13.63 -29.86 3.31
C ILE A 44 -13.46 -30.44 1.89
N ALA A 45 -13.51 -29.60 0.86
CA ALA A 45 -13.40 -30.01 -0.54
C ALA A 45 -12.05 -30.64 -0.89
N TRP A 46 -10.97 -30.22 -0.21
CA TRP A 46 -9.64 -30.82 -0.35
C TRP A 46 -9.51 -32.19 0.36
N GLY A 47 -10.47 -32.57 1.21
CA GLY A 47 -10.51 -33.88 1.85
C GLY A 47 -9.21 -34.20 2.61
N PRO A 48 -8.57 -35.36 2.39
CA PRO A 48 -7.29 -35.71 3.03
C PRO A 48 -6.14 -34.72 2.75
N TYR A 49 -6.23 -33.92 1.68
CA TYR A 49 -5.21 -32.94 1.31
C TYR A 49 -5.41 -31.57 1.96
N TRP A 50 -6.37 -31.42 2.89
CA TRP A 50 -6.57 -30.17 3.62
C TRP A 50 -5.30 -29.57 4.26
N PRO A 51 -4.27 -30.35 4.70
CA PRO A 51 -3.03 -29.75 5.20
C PRO A 51 -2.26 -28.96 4.14
N ALA A 52 -2.31 -29.39 2.87
CA ALA A 52 -1.69 -28.66 1.76
C ALA A 52 -2.44 -27.34 1.49
N PHE A 53 -3.77 -27.36 1.56
CA PHE A 53 -4.60 -26.16 1.49
C PHE A 53 -4.29 -25.18 2.63
N LEU A 54 -4.20 -25.67 3.88
CA LEU A 54 -3.81 -24.84 5.02
C LEU A 54 -2.40 -24.28 4.84
N GLY A 55 -1.44 -25.10 4.42
CA GLY A 55 -0.07 -24.67 4.14
C GLY A 55 -0.02 -23.56 3.09
N PHE A 56 -0.81 -23.65 2.02
CA PHE A 56 -0.95 -22.59 1.02
C PHE A 56 -1.51 -21.30 1.63
N LEU A 57 -2.57 -21.37 2.45
CA LEU A 57 -3.15 -20.19 3.11
C LEU A 57 -2.16 -19.51 4.04
N LEU A 58 -1.44 -20.29 4.86
CA LEU A 58 -0.42 -19.78 5.77
C LEU A 58 0.75 -19.16 5.00
N GLY A 59 1.24 -19.84 3.96
CA GLY A 59 2.31 -19.33 3.11
C GLY A 59 1.93 -18.04 2.40
N ARG A 60 0.70 -17.95 1.86
CA ARG A 60 0.16 -16.74 1.27
C ARG A 60 0.03 -15.62 2.32
N GLY A 61 -0.50 -15.93 3.50
CA GLY A 61 -0.62 -14.99 4.61
C GLY A 61 0.73 -14.41 5.03
N LEU A 62 1.75 -15.26 5.17
CA LEU A 62 3.11 -14.85 5.45
C LEU A 62 3.68 -13.95 4.34
N LEU A 63 3.52 -14.34 3.08
CA LEU A 63 4.02 -13.57 1.93
C LEU A 63 3.39 -12.18 1.86
N VAL A 64 2.06 -12.08 2.02
CA VAL A 64 1.34 -10.81 1.99
C VAL A 64 1.77 -9.93 3.18
N SER A 65 1.79 -10.48 4.40
CA SER A 65 2.22 -9.74 5.58
C SER A 65 3.66 -9.20 5.45
N LEU A 66 4.57 -10.00 4.91
CA LEU A 66 5.96 -9.60 4.68
C LEU A 66 6.05 -8.46 3.66
N LEU A 67 5.33 -8.58 2.53
CA LEU A 67 5.38 -7.61 1.44
C LEU A 67 4.62 -6.32 1.73
N ASP A 68 3.58 -6.35 2.56
CA ASP A 68 2.87 -5.13 2.98
C ASP A 68 3.68 -4.39 4.05
N ASN A 69 4.28 -5.12 5.00
CA ASN A 69 5.05 -4.51 6.07
C ASN A 69 6.40 -3.94 5.60
N VAL A 70 7.00 -4.46 4.53
CA VAL A 70 8.35 -4.03 4.07
C VAL A 70 8.46 -2.53 3.80
N TYR A 71 7.36 -1.90 3.35
CA TYR A 71 7.32 -0.47 3.03
C TYR A 71 7.13 0.42 4.25
N HIS A 72 6.65 -0.15 5.36
CA HIS A 72 6.30 0.55 6.59
C HIS A 72 7.20 0.16 7.78
N PHE A 73 8.04 -0.87 7.63
CA PHE A 73 8.90 -1.31 8.70
C PHE A 73 9.91 -0.22 9.10
N GLY A 74 9.80 0.27 10.33
CA GLY A 74 10.66 1.33 10.88
C GLY A 74 10.28 2.75 10.46
N THR A 75 9.11 2.95 9.84
CA THR A 75 8.61 4.29 9.54
C THR A 75 8.00 4.97 10.79
N PRO A 76 8.00 6.31 10.86
CA PRO A 76 7.38 7.03 11.99
C PRO A 76 5.90 6.68 12.15
N LEU A 77 5.48 6.33 13.37
CA LEU A 77 4.09 5.93 13.68
C LEU A 77 3.11 7.11 13.63
N ASP A 78 3.61 8.34 13.74
CA ASP A 78 2.84 9.58 13.67
C ASP A 78 2.55 10.04 12.23
N ARG A 79 3.07 9.33 11.21
CA ARG A 79 2.92 9.69 9.79
C ARG A 79 2.33 8.54 8.98
N VAL A 80 1.01 8.56 8.85
CA VAL A 80 0.23 7.54 8.13
C VAL A 80 0.56 7.50 6.64
N ASP A 81 1.02 8.61 6.06
CA ASP A 81 1.41 8.74 4.65
C ASP A 81 2.85 8.29 4.38
N TYR A 82 3.62 7.95 5.42
CA TYR A 82 5.01 7.59 5.28
C TYR A 82 5.16 6.11 4.92
N ALA A 83 5.81 5.88 3.78
CA ALA A 83 6.26 4.56 3.33
C ALA A 83 7.55 4.72 2.52
N TYR A 84 8.26 3.62 2.28
CA TYR A 84 9.44 3.61 1.40
C TYR A 84 9.08 3.32 -0.05
N ASN A 85 9.82 3.93 -0.98
CA ASN A 85 9.95 3.45 -2.36
C ASN A 85 11.14 2.49 -2.40
N LEU A 86 10.94 1.24 -2.77
CA LEU A 86 12.01 0.24 -2.80
C LEU A 86 12.32 -0.18 -4.24
N SER A 87 13.60 -0.31 -4.56
CA SER A 87 14.04 -0.77 -5.87
C SER A 87 13.78 -2.27 -6.03
N LEU A 88 13.37 -2.65 -7.23
CA LEU A 88 13.02 -4.01 -7.63
C LEU A 88 13.41 -4.20 -9.11
N PRO A 89 13.92 -5.37 -9.55
CA PRO A 89 14.19 -5.62 -10.96
C PRO A 89 12.98 -5.38 -11.86
N ARG A 90 13.18 -4.77 -13.04
CA ARG A 90 12.08 -4.37 -13.94
C ARG A 90 11.06 -5.48 -14.28
N PRO A 91 11.44 -6.74 -14.53
CA PRO A 91 10.46 -7.80 -14.76
C PRO A 91 9.53 -8.01 -13.56
N LEU A 92 10.10 -7.97 -12.35
CA LEU A 92 9.35 -8.10 -11.11
C LEU A 92 8.48 -6.88 -10.84
N GLN A 93 8.93 -5.67 -11.20
CA GLN A 93 8.07 -4.48 -11.11
C GLN A 93 6.75 -4.68 -11.88
N ARG A 94 6.79 -5.25 -13.08
CA ARG A 94 5.57 -5.55 -13.87
C ARG A 94 4.69 -6.60 -13.19
N LEU A 95 5.29 -7.67 -12.68
CA LEU A 95 4.56 -8.73 -11.98
C LEU A 95 3.84 -8.22 -10.72
N PHE A 96 4.52 -7.36 -9.96
CA PHE A 96 3.99 -6.72 -8.75
C PHE A 96 3.24 -5.41 -9.04
N LEU A 97 2.91 -5.12 -10.31
CA LEU A 97 2.21 -3.90 -10.73
C LEU A 97 2.85 -2.60 -10.22
N ASN A 98 4.15 -2.60 -9.93
CA ASN A 98 4.92 -1.50 -9.33
C ASN A 98 4.52 -1.15 -7.87
N MET A 99 4.06 -2.12 -7.08
CA MET A 99 3.86 -1.96 -5.61
C MET A 99 5.07 -1.35 -4.90
N ASN A 100 6.26 -1.58 -5.46
CA ASN A 100 7.54 -1.13 -4.93
C ASN A 100 7.67 0.41 -4.87
N MET A 101 6.81 1.16 -5.58
CA MET A 101 6.72 2.62 -5.53
C MET A 101 5.68 3.09 -4.48
N HIS A 102 5.76 2.52 -3.27
CA HIS A 102 4.69 2.57 -2.27
C HIS A 102 4.45 3.99 -1.70
N ARG A 103 5.51 4.77 -1.47
CA ARG A 103 5.40 6.18 -1.02
C ARG A 103 4.62 7.03 -2.01
N LEU A 104 4.93 6.86 -3.31
CA LEU A 104 4.23 7.58 -4.38
C LEU A 104 2.75 7.19 -4.42
N HIS A 105 2.42 5.91 -4.20
CA HIS A 105 1.04 5.48 -4.11
C HIS A 105 0.30 6.14 -2.93
N HIS A 106 0.89 6.22 -1.73
CA HIS A 106 0.27 6.94 -0.61
C HIS A 106 0.00 8.41 -0.93
N ARG A 107 0.89 9.07 -1.68
CA ARG A 107 0.68 10.46 -2.13
C ARG A 107 -0.35 10.59 -3.25
N ARG A 108 -0.56 9.54 -4.03
CA ARG A 108 -1.42 9.51 -5.22
C ARG A 108 -2.30 8.25 -5.26
N MET A 109 -3.05 8.01 -4.18
CA MET A 109 -3.85 6.77 -3.98
C MET A 109 -4.90 6.54 -5.07
N GLN A 110 -5.31 7.59 -5.76
CA GLN A 110 -6.23 7.53 -6.90
C GLN A 110 -5.61 6.95 -8.17
N LEU A 111 -4.27 6.89 -8.26
CA LEU A 111 -3.60 6.33 -9.41
C LEU A 111 -3.53 4.81 -9.29
N PRO A 112 -3.89 4.09 -10.36
CA PRO A 112 -3.64 2.66 -10.39
C PRO A 112 -2.14 2.38 -10.46
N TRP A 113 -1.73 1.28 -9.82
CA TRP A 113 -0.33 0.93 -9.62
C TRP A 113 0.50 0.82 -10.92
N TRP A 114 -0.10 0.35 -12.02
CA TRP A 114 0.59 0.25 -13.31
C TRP A 114 0.96 1.60 -13.94
N GLN A 115 0.35 2.71 -13.49
CA GLN A 115 0.67 4.06 -13.98
C GLN A 115 1.79 4.75 -13.18
N LEU A 116 2.13 4.23 -12.00
CA LEU A 116 3.10 4.86 -11.09
C LEU A 116 4.46 5.14 -11.72
N PRO A 117 5.06 4.30 -12.60
CA PRO A 117 6.37 4.59 -13.17
C PRO A 117 6.46 5.95 -13.88
N ARG A 118 5.39 6.36 -14.58
CA ARG A 118 5.34 7.67 -15.25
C ARG A 118 5.45 8.81 -14.25
N TYR A 119 4.76 8.70 -13.13
CA TYR A 119 4.73 9.72 -12.07
C TYR A 119 5.97 9.66 -11.19
N PHE A 120 6.57 8.49 -11.00
CA PHE A 120 7.83 8.31 -10.30
C PHE A 120 8.94 9.14 -10.95
N THR A 121 9.01 9.14 -12.28
CA THR A 121 9.95 9.99 -13.03
C THR A 121 9.54 11.46 -13.01
N ALA A 122 8.26 11.77 -13.21
CA ALA A 122 7.77 13.15 -13.28
C ALA A 122 7.91 13.91 -11.95
N ASP A 123 7.67 13.24 -10.83
CA ASP A 123 7.78 13.79 -9.48
C ASP A 123 9.22 13.71 -8.94
N GLN A 124 10.17 13.25 -9.75
CA GLN A 124 11.58 13.06 -9.39
C GLN A 124 11.76 12.24 -8.10
N GLU A 125 10.98 11.17 -7.98
CA GLU A 125 11.06 10.26 -6.84
C GLU A 125 12.35 9.42 -6.89
N HIS A 126 12.78 8.94 -5.73
CA HIS A 126 13.95 8.10 -5.58
C HIS A 126 13.60 6.82 -4.80
N TYR A 127 14.40 5.78 -5.00
CA TYR A 127 14.32 4.57 -4.18
C TYR A 127 15.14 4.75 -2.90
N ASP A 128 14.54 4.41 -1.77
CA ASP A 128 15.15 4.47 -0.44
C ASP A 128 16.08 3.25 -0.16
N GLY A 129 16.07 2.25 -1.04
CA GLY A 129 16.90 1.05 -0.93
C GLY A 129 16.43 -0.09 -1.84
N ALA A 130 16.94 -1.30 -1.61
CA ALA A 130 16.47 -2.51 -2.30
C ALA A 130 15.35 -3.20 -1.52
N LEU A 131 14.33 -3.71 -2.23
CA LEU A 131 13.19 -4.40 -1.62
C LEU A 131 13.64 -5.62 -0.79
N ILE A 132 14.57 -6.42 -1.31
CA ILE A 132 15.09 -7.60 -0.60
C ILE A 132 15.80 -7.17 0.70
N ALA A 133 16.61 -6.12 0.66
CA ALA A 133 17.26 -5.61 1.86
C ALA A 133 16.23 -5.14 2.90
N GLY A 134 15.15 -4.46 2.47
CA GLY A 134 14.02 -4.13 3.34
C GLY A 134 13.35 -5.35 3.94
N ALA A 135 13.10 -6.37 3.12
CA ALA A 135 12.42 -7.58 3.54
C ALA A 135 13.23 -8.36 4.59
N LEU A 136 14.56 -8.35 4.49
CA LEU A 136 15.45 -8.96 5.48
C LEU A 136 15.51 -8.15 6.78
N ARG A 137 15.47 -6.81 6.73
CA ARG A 137 15.55 -5.96 7.93
C ARG A 137 14.43 -6.25 8.93
N GLN A 138 13.20 -6.46 8.45
CA GLN A 138 12.04 -6.72 9.31
C GLN A 138 12.08 -8.08 10.03
N LEU A 139 12.98 -8.99 9.61
CA LEU A 139 13.16 -10.28 10.28
C LEU A 139 14.05 -10.17 11.53
N ASN A 140 14.69 -9.03 11.77
CA ASN A 140 15.50 -8.80 12.97
C ASN A 140 14.67 -8.47 14.22
N GLY A 141 13.34 -8.51 14.13
CA GLY A 141 12.43 -8.27 15.24
C GLY A 141 11.93 -6.83 15.35
N PRO A 142 11.14 -6.53 16.40
CA PRO A 142 10.51 -5.23 16.57
C PRO A 142 11.55 -4.14 16.88
N LEU A 143 11.30 -2.94 16.34
CA LEU A 143 12.11 -1.76 16.63
C LEU A 143 11.55 -1.02 17.85
N PRO A 144 12.42 -0.39 18.68
CA PRO A 144 11.97 0.52 19.73
C PRO A 144 11.11 1.64 19.14
N ILE A 145 10.03 1.99 19.84
CA ILE A 145 9.16 3.09 19.43
C ILE A 145 9.96 4.39 19.54
N ALA A 146 10.28 5.00 18.41
CA ALA A 146 10.85 6.33 18.40
C ALA A 146 9.80 7.34 18.92
N PRO A 147 10.21 8.34 19.73
CA PRO A 147 9.31 9.41 20.10
C PRO A 147 8.79 10.12 18.83
N PRO A 148 7.56 10.67 18.86
CA PRO A 148 6.96 11.30 17.70
C PRO A 148 7.88 12.36 17.11
N SER A 149 7.93 12.44 15.78
CA SER A 149 8.77 13.42 15.10
C SER A 149 8.30 14.82 15.50
N ARG A 150 9.22 15.69 15.95
CA ARG A 150 8.87 17.10 16.20
C ARG A 150 8.19 17.65 14.95
N PRO A 151 7.08 18.42 15.08
CA PRO A 151 6.48 19.08 13.94
C PRO A 151 7.59 19.81 13.19
N GLN A 152 7.72 19.57 11.88
CA GLN A 152 8.55 20.43 11.06
C GLN A 152 7.87 21.79 11.14
N ALA A 153 8.40 22.70 11.97
CA ALA A 153 8.02 24.09 11.93
C ALA A 153 8.12 24.48 10.45
N MET A 154 7.00 24.89 9.85
CA MET A 154 7.02 25.40 8.50
C MET A 154 8.07 26.50 8.51
N ALA A 155 9.21 26.24 7.87
CA ALA A 155 10.20 27.25 7.58
C ALA A 155 9.56 28.17 6.55
N GLY A 156 8.70 29.06 7.05
CA GLY A 156 8.10 30.14 6.31
C GLY A 156 9.24 30.98 5.77
N ARG A 157 9.50 30.81 4.49
CA ARG A 157 10.32 31.72 3.70
C ARG A 157 9.69 33.10 3.85
N ALA A 158 10.30 33.95 4.67
CA ALA A 158 9.87 35.33 4.81
C ALA A 158 9.84 36.00 3.42
N PRO A 159 8.79 36.75 3.06
CA PRO A 159 8.79 37.51 1.83
C PRO A 159 9.87 38.59 1.92
N ARG A 160 10.81 38.58 0.97
CA ARG A 160 11.68 39.73 0.71
C ARG A 160 10.80 40.82 0.13
N VAL A 161 10.47 41.81 0.93
CA VAL A 161 9.93 43.08 0.43
C VAL A 161 11.12 43.89 -0.07
N SER A 162 11.18 44.08 -1.38
CA SER A 162 12.02 45.04 -2.07
C SER A 162 11.39 46.42 -2.05
#